data_AF-A0A2A5T569-F1
#
_entry.id   AF-A0A2A5T569-F1
#
_cell.length_a   1.000
_cell.length_b   1.000
_cell.length_c   1.000
_cell.angle_alpha   90.00
_cell.angle_beta   90.00
_cell.angle_gamma   90.00
#
_symmetry.space_group_name_H-M   'P 1'
#
loop_
_entity.id
_entity.type
_entity.pdbx_description
1 polymer ?
#
loop_
_entity_poly.entity_id
_entity_poly.type
_entity_poly.pdbx_seq_one_letter_code
_entity_poly.pdbx_strand_id
1 'polypeptide(L)'
;MQDILVPLCSYLTHRQSRPTGITFVDSSKIQVYHNLCILRHQLFKDTVKQGKGTMGWFYGFKSYLIINDQSGIISIKVTTSNVDDRKPISETAEELWGVYT
;
A
#
# COMPACT_ATOMS: atom_id res chain seq x y z
N MET A 1 -7.55 13.32 -2.18
CA MET A 1 -7.08 11.93 -1.93
C MET A 1 -7.91 10.87 -2.68
N GLN A 2 -9.15 11.16 -3.12
CA GLN A 2 -10.17 10.11 -3.22
C GLN A 2 -10.49 9.52 -4.61
N ASP A 3 -10.22 10.18 -5.74
CA ASP A 3 -10.87 9.72 -6.99
C ASP A 3 -10.39 8.36 -7.50
N ILE A 4 -9.09 8.02 -7.35
CA ILE A 4 -8.52 6.77 -7.88
C ILE A 4 -8.13 5.78 -6.78
N LEU A 5 -7.63 6.27 -5.64
CA LEU A 5 -7.20 5.38 -4.56
C LEU A 5 -8.37 4.69 -3.87
N VAL A 6 -9.52 5.37 -3.72
CA VAL A 6 -10.71 4.77 -3.11
C VAL A 6 -11.25 3.61 -3.96
N PRO A 7 -11.49 3.75 -5.28
CA PRO A 7 -11.94 2.61 -6.08
C PRO A 7 -10.88 1.50 -6.17
N LEU A 8 -9.58 1.83 -6.19
CA LEU A 8 -8.52 0.83 -6.15
C LEU A 8 -8.54 0.03 -4.85
N CYS A 9 -8.59 0.71 -3.70
CA CYS A 9 -8.66 0.04 -2.39
C CYS A 9 -9.95 -0.77 -2.28
N SER A 10 -11.09 -0.20 -2.69
CA SER A 10 -12.38 -0.91 -2.70
C SER A 10 -12.34 -2.18 -3.55
N TYR A 11 -11.75 -2.13 -4.74
CA TYR A 11 -11.60 -3.31 -5.60
C TYR A 11 -10.71 -4.38 -4.95
N LEU A 12 -9.58 -3.98 -4.35
CA LEU A 12 -8.64 -4.91 -3.74
C LEU A 12 -9.17 -5.52 -2.44
N THR A 13 -9.88 -4.74 -1.63
CA THR A 13 -10.62 -5.23 -0.45
C THR A 13 -11.72 -6.20 -0.87
N HIS A 14 -12.45 -5.92 -1.96
CA HIS A 14 -13.46 -6.85 -2.47
C HIS A 14 -12.87 -8.19 -2.96
N ARG A 15 -11.61 -8.19 -3.39
CA ARG A 15 -10.88 -9.39 -3.85
C ARG A 15 -10.14 -10.11 -2.73
N GLN A 16 -10.45 -9.82 -1.47
CA GLN A 16 -9.85 -10.50 -0.33
C GLN A 16 -10.20 -11.99 -0.32
N SER A 17 -9.22 -12.76 0.12
CA SER A 17 -9.23 -14.20 0.24
C SER A 17 -9.12 -14.59 1.72
N ARG A 18 -9.42 -15.85 2.03
CA ARG A 18 -9.30 -16.35 3.39
C ARG A 18 -7.84 -16.60 3.76
N PRO A 19 -7.45 -16.35 5.02
CA PRO A 19 -6.16 -16.79 5.52
C PRO A 19 -6.11 -18.33 5.59
N THR A 20 -5.06 -18.93 5.02
CA THR A 20 -4.86 -20.40 4.99
C THR A 20 -4.00 -20.93 6.14
N GLY A 21 -3.28 -20.03 6.85
CA GLY A 21 -2.42 -20.35 8.00
C GLY A 21 -1.00 -19.80 7.88
N ILE A 22 -0.48 -19.61 6.66
CA ILE A 22 0.78 -18.90 6.40
C ILE A 22 0.47 -17.61 5.65
N THR A 23 1.09 -16.52 6.08
CA THR A 23 0.92 -15.21 5.47
C THR A 23 2.26 -14.55 5.19
N PHE A 24 2.39 -13.92 4.03
CA PHE A 24 3.56 -13.15 3.64
C PHE A 24 3.22 -11.67 3.67
N VAL A 25 4.13 -10.86 4.20
CA VAL A 25 4.01 -9.40 4.23
C VAL A 25 5.10 -8.81 3.36
N ASP A 26 4.71 -7.94 2.44
CA ASP A 26 5.67 -7.16 1.66
C ASP A 26 5.18 -5.73 1.46
N SER A 27 6.15 -4.82 1.26
CA SER A 27 5.89 -3.43 0.93
C SER A 27 6.43 -3.11 -0.45
N SER A 28 5.58 -2.58 -1.32
CA SER A 28 5.94 -2.21 -2.68
C SER A 28 5.71 -0.72 -2.95
N LYS A 29 6.63 -0.11 -3.70
CA LYS A 29 6.50 1.29 -4.13
C LYS A 29 5.49 1.39 -5.27
N ILE A 30 4.57 2.34 -5.17
CA ILE A 30 3.67 2.74 -6.26
C ILE A 30 4.16 4.11 -6.73
N GLN A 31 5.02 4.11 -7.76
CA GLN A 31 5.54 5.34 -8.32
C GLN A 31 4.48 6.01 -9.20
N VAL A 32 4.13 7.25 -8.87
CA VAL A 32 3.08 8.01 -9.57
C VAL A 32 3.69 8.92 -10.65
N TYR A 33 4.93 9.39 -10.42
CA TYR A 33 5.59 10.27 -11.37
C TYR A 33 7.13 10.14 -11.33
N HIS A 34 7.80 10.71 -12.33
CA HIS A 34 9.26 10.76 -12.37
C HIS A 34 9.80 11.84 -11.43
N ASN A 35 10.87 11.52 -10.71
CA ASN A 35 11.47 12.43 -9.71
C ASN A 35 11.91 13.77 -10.31
N LEU A 36 12.43 13.77 -11.54
CA LEU A 36 12.90 14.99 -12.21
C LEU A 36 11.77 15.96 -12.57
N CYS A 37 10.53 15.47 -12.64
CA CYS A 37 9.39 16.24 -13.11
C CYS A 37 8.37 16.52 -12.00
N ILE A 38 8.67 16.23 -10.72
CA ILE A 38 7.73 16.38 -9.59
C ILE A 38 7.02 17.74 -9.58
N LEU A 39 7.73 18.83 -9.91
CA LEU A 39 7.18 20.19 -9.94
C LEU A 39 6.02 20.39 -10.94
N ARG A 40 5.94 19.56 -11.99
CA ARG A 40 4.89 19.62 -13.02
C ARG A 40 3.68 18.76 -12.66
N HIS A 41 3.80 17.88 -11.66
CA HIS A 41 2.74 16.96 -11.30
C HIS A 41 1.68 17.66 -10.43
N GLN A 42 0.43 17.64 -10.88
CA GLN A 42 -0.68 18.34 -10.22
C GLN A 42 -1.67 17.39 -9.53
N LEU A 43 -1.90 16.18 -10.09
CA LEU A 43 -2.99 15.28 -9.67
C LEU A 43 -2.91 14.84 -8.21
N PHE A 44 -1.71 14.63 -7.68
CA PHE A 44 -1.50 14.23 -6.29
C PHE A 44 -0.50 15.14 -5.54
N LYS A 45 -0.36 16.40 -5.97
CA LYS A 45 0.66 17.33 -5.46
C LYS A 45 0.69 17.42 -3.92
N ASP A 46 -0.49 17.51 -3.30
CA ASP A 46 -0.63 17.65 -1.84
C ASP A 46 -0.83 16.33 -1.10
N THR A 47 -0.97 15.22 -1.84
CA THR A 47 -1.24 13.89 -1.28
C THR A 47 0.01 13.00 -1.30
N VAL A 48 0.79 13.06 -2.38
CA VAL A 48 1.99 12.24 -2.57
C VAL A 48 3.21 12.95 -2.00
N LYS A 49 4.04 12.17 -1.30
CA LYS A 49 5.36 12.60 -0.83
C LYS A 49 6.47 11.87 -1.56
N GLN A 50 7.69 12.33 -1.37
CA GLN A 50 8.88 11.62 -1.81
C GLN A 50 9.31 10.62 -0.74
N GLY A 51 9.60 9.39 -1.14
CA GLY A 51 10.09 8.33 -0.28
C GLY A 51 11.41 7.78 -0.82
N LYS A 52 12.18 7.14 0.05
CA LYS A 52 13.42 6.44 -0.31
C LYS A 52 13.19 4.94 -0.19
N GLY A 53 13.40 4.24 -1.30
CA GLY A 53 13.44 2.77 -1.33
C GLY A 53 14.85 2.26 -1.60
N THR A 54 14.98 0.95 -1.75
CA THR A 54 16.25 0.28 -2.04
C THR A 54 16.91 0.80 -3.32
N MET A 55 16.10 1.09 -4.35
CA MET A 55 16.58 1.61 -5.64
C MET A 55 16.66 3.14 -5.70
N GLY A 56 16.64 3.83 -4.56
CA GLY A 56 16.71 5.28 -4.48
C GLY A 56 15.36 5.96 -4.24
N TRP A 57 15.32 7.25 -4.55
CA TRP A 57 14.15 8.09 -4.31
C TRP A 57 13.02 7.79 -5.29
N PHE A 58 11.78 7.94 -4.84
CA PHE A 58 10.60 7.88 -5.71
C PHE A 58 9.52 8.85 -5.20
N TYR A 59 8.69 9.34 -6.12
CA TYR A 59 7.53 10.16 -5.82
C TYR A 59 6.26 9.34 -6.04
N GLY A 60 5.58 9.00 -4.94
CA GLY A 60 4.41 8.13 -5.00
C GLY A 60 3.89 7.65 -3.65
N PHE A 61 3.25 6.48 -3.67
CA PHE A 61 2.70 5.80 -2.50
C PHE A 61 3.51 4.54 -2.17
N LYS A 62 3.26 3.98 -0.99
CA LYS A 62 3.66 2.61 -0.64
C LYS A 62 2.41 1.79 -0.42
N SER A 63 2.38 0.59 -0.99
CA SER A 63 1.37 -0.42 -0.68
C SER A 63 1.98 -1.50 0.18
N TYR A 64 1.32 -1.80 1.30
CA TYR A 64 1.61 -2.92 2.18
C TYR A 64 0.57 -3.99 1.88
N LEU A 65 1.04 -5.17 1.51
CA LEU A 65 0.18 -6.29 1.14
C LEU A 65 0.47 -7.45 2.08
N ILE A 66 -0.60 -8.05 2.59
CA ILE A 66 -0.54 -9.34 3.27
C ILE A 66 -1.21 -10.36 2.37
N ILE A 67 -0.48 -11.40 1.97
CA ILE A 67 -0.98 -12.46 1.08
C ILE A 67 -0.88 -13.83 1.76
N ASN A 68 -1.77 -14.75 1.39
CA ASN A 68 -1.62 -16.15 1.77
C ASN A 68 -0.64 -16.88 0.83
N ASP A 69 -0.34 -18.12 1.16
CA ASP A 69 0.47 -19.08 0.39
C ASP A 69 -0.09 -19.40 -1.01
N GLN A 70 -1.36 -19.12 -1.25
CA GLN A 70 -2.04 -19.29 -2.54
C GLN A 70 -2.09 -17.99 -3.35
N SER A 71 -1.30 -16.97 -2.99
CA SER A 71 -1.28 -15.65 -3.64
C SER A 71 -2.59 -14.87 -3.55
N GLY A 72 -3.48 -15.25 -2.63
CA GLY A 72 -4.69 -14.51 -2.30
C GLY A 72 -4.38 -13.32 -1.38
N ILE A 73 -5.01 -12.19 -1.65
CA ILE A 73 -4.87 -10.97 -0.84
C ILE A 73 -5.64 -11.17 0.46
N ILE A 74 -5.03 -10.88 1.61
CA ILE A 74 -5.71 -10.93 2.91
C ILE A 74 -6.00 -9.51 3.39
N SER A 75 -4.99 -8.63 3.39
CA SER A 75 -5.16 -7.21 3.71
C SER A 75 -4.29 -6.35 2.80
N ILE A 76 -4.74 -5.13 2.55
CA ILE A 76 -4.01 -4.13 1.78
C ILE A 76 -4.11 -2.77 2.47
N LYS A 77 -2.99 -2.07 2.51
CA LYS A 77 -2.95 -0.68 2.96
C LYS A 77 -2.07 0.16 2.06
N VAL A 78 -2.58 1.33 1.69
CA VAL A 78 -1.84 2.30 0.90
C VAL A 78 -1.53 3.51 1.76
N THR A 79 -0.27 3.90 1.82
CA THR A 79 0.18 5.10 2.54
C THR A 79 0.99 6.02 1.65
N THR A 80 1.24 7.23 2.13
CA THR A 80 2.25 8.11 1.52
C THR A 80 3.63 7.47 1.64
N SER A 81 4.50 7.74 0.67
CA SER A 81 5.81 7.10 0.54
C SER A 81 6.79 7.35 1.69
N ASN A 82 6.57 8.40 2.49
CA ASN A 82 7.44 8.79 3.60
C ASN A 82 7.06 8.15 4.95
N VAL A 83 6.12 7.20 4.94
CA VAL A 83 5.74 6.44 6.13
C VAL A 83 6.78 5.35 6.40
N ASP A 84 7.15 5.22 7.67
CA ASP A 84 7.99 4.13 8.18
C ASP A 84 7.21 2.82 8.07
N ASP A 85 7.82 1.81 7.45
CA ASP A 85 7.19 0.53 7.13
C ASP A 85 6.68 -0.23 8.37
N ARG A 86 7.22 0.05 9.55
CA ARG A 86 6.80 -0.61 10.80
C ARG A 86 5.39 -0.24 11.26
N LYS A 87 4.96 0.99 11.00
CA LYS A 87 3.64 1.49 11.44
C LYS A 87 2.46 0.88 10.68
N PRO A 88 2.43 0.91 9.34
CA PRO A 88 1.29 0.38 8.59
C PRO A 88 1.20 -1.14 8.73
N ILE A 89 2.33 -1.85 8.90
CA ILE A 89 2.34 -3.30 9.09
C ILE A 89 1.61 -3.68 10.39
N SER A 90 1.85 -2.98 11.51
CA SER A 90 1.14 -3.29 12.76
C SER A 90 -0.36 -3.09 12.61
N GLU A 91 -0.77 -1.99 11.96
CA GLU A 91 -2.17 -1.69 11.73
C GLU A 91 -2.84 -2.71 10.78
N THR A 92 -2.18 -3.14 9.70
CA THR A 92 -2.71 -4.19 8.82
C THR A 92 -2.75 -5.58 9.47
N ALA A 93 -1.86 -5.83 10.44
CA ALA A 93 -1.80 -7.11 11.12
C ALA A 93 -2.92 -7.25 12.17
N GLU A 94 -3.40 -6.16 12.78
CA GLU A 94 -4.56 -6.18 13.66
C GLU A 94 -5.83 -6.65 12.92
N GLU A 95 -5.99 -6.26 11.65
CA GLU A 95 -7.10 -6.71 10.80
C GLU A 95 -7.09 -8.22 10.52
N LEU A 96 -5.92 -8.88 10.58
CA LEU A 96 -5.82 -10.33 10.37
C LEU A 96 -6.53 -11.14 11.47
N TRP A 97 -6.51 -10.63 12.70
CA TRP A 97 -7.06 -11.32 13.87
C TRP A 97 -8.53 -10.96 14.14
N GLY A 98 -9.07 -9.92 13.47
CA GLY A 98 -10.45 -9.45 13.64
C GLY A 98 -11.52 -10.21 12.84
N VAL A 99 -11.14 -11.18 11.99
CA VAL A 99 -12.09 -11.92 11.11
C VAL A 99 -12.63 -13.22 11.76
N TYR A 100 -12.39 -13.42 13.08
CA TYR A 100 -12.86 -14.59 13.83
C TYR A 100 -14.09 -14.33 14.72
N THR A 101 -14.83 -13.23 14.53
CA THR A 101 -16.14 -13.00 15.17
C THR A 101 -17.22 -12.71 14.16
#